data_AF-A0A3D1BTT9-F1
#
_entry.id   AF-A0A3D1BTT9-F1
#
_cell.length_a   1.000
_cell.length_b   1.000
_cell.length_c   1.000
_cell.angle_alpha   90.00
_cell.angle_beta   90.00
_cell.angle_gamma   90.00
#
_symmetry.space_group_name_H-M   'P 1'
#
loop_
_entity.id
_entity.type
_entity.pdbx_description
1 polymer ?
#
loop_
_entity_poly.entity_id
_entity_poly.type
_entity_poly.pdbx_seq_one_letter_code
_entity_poly.pdbx_strand_id
1 'polypeptide(L)'
;TINGKGTVREALKEQYSALEEAKADIMGLYLVTRLYEMGELASGEVLDNYVTFFAGIFRSSRFGAASAHGKANMLNMKYFADRGAFIYQEDGTYKVNFEEMKDAVVSLVEKILTVQGDGDYEAAKEWIENDGVMTDQLQKDIERVNSEGIPVDIVFKQGKEVLGLQ
;
A
#
# COMPACT_ATOMS: atom_id res chain seq x y z
N THR A 1 -2.24 -20.17 -10.96
CA THR A 1 -1.57 -20.57 -9.72
C THR A 1 -0.63 -21.71 -10.04
N ILE A 2 0.36 -21.98 -9.19
CA ILE A 2 1.37 -23.04 -9.42
C ILE A 2 0.81 -24.46 -9.18
N ASN A 3 -0.38 -24.56 -8.59
CA ASN A 3 -1.06 -25.81 -8.23
C ASN A 3 -2.32 -26.11 -9.06
N GLY A 4 -2.51 -25.42 -10.19
CA GLY A 4 -3.60 -25.72 -11.13
C GLY A 4 -5.00 -25.25 -10.72
N LYS A 5 -5.14 -24.40 -9.69
CA LYS A 5 -6.41 -23.77 -9.27
C LYS A 5 -6.92 -22.64 -10.20
N GLY A 6 -6.44 -22.56 -11.45
CA GLY A 6 -6.79 -21.49 -12.39
C GLY A 6 -5.92 -20.23 -12.24
N THR A 7 -6.43 -19.08 -12.69
CA THR A 7 -5.75 -17.79 -12.53
C THR A 7 -5.75 -17.35 -11.06
N VAL A 8 -4.83 -16.47 -10.67
CA VAL A 8 -4.79 -15.93 -9.28
C VAL A 8 -6.12 -15.26 -8.92
N ARG A 9 -6.72 -14.53 -9.87
CA ARG A 9 -8.01 -13.87 -9.70
C ARG A 9 -9.13 -14.86 -9.41
N GLU A 10 -9.21 -15.95 -10.16
CA GLU A 10 -10.23 -16.98 -9.95
C GLU A 10 -10.04 -17.69 -8.60
N ALA A 11 -8.79 -17.99 -8.24
CA ALA A 11 -8.48 -18.68 -6.98
C ALA A 11 -8.80 -17.82 -5.75
N LEU A 12 -8.47 -16.53 -5.78
CA LEU A 12 -8.62 -15.62 -4.62
C LEU A 12 -9.97 -14.89 -4.56
N LYS A 13 -10.80 -14.99 -5.60
CA LYS A 13 -12.18 -14.46 -5.62
C LYS A 13 -12.23 -12.99 -5.16
N GLU A 14 -13.06 -12.66 -4.18
CA GLU A 14 -13.24 -11.29 -3.67
C GLU A 14 -12.02 -10.74 -2.92
N GLN A 15 -11.08 -11.60 -2.50
CA GLN A 15 -9.83 -11.17 -1.86
C GLN A 15 -8.76 -10.75 -2.88
N TYR A 16 -8.93 -11.12 -4.15
CA TYR A 16 -7.96 -10.84 -5.21
C TYR A 16 -7.61 -9.36 -5.30
N SER A 17 -8.61 -8.47 -5.36
CA SER A 17 -8.37 -7.06 -5.67
C SER A 17 -7.52 -6.37 -4.61
N ALA A 18 -7.82 -6.56 -3.32
CA ALA A 18 -7.04 -5.94 -2.26
C ALA A 18 -5.60 -6.47 -2.22
N LEU A 19 -5.42 -7.78 -2.42
CA LEU A 19 -4.08 -8.38 -2.40
C LEU A 19 -3.26 -8.02 -3.65
N GLU A 20 -3.90 -7.89 -4.81
CA GLU A 20 -3.25 -7.46 -6.06
C GLU A 20 -2.80 -5.99 -5.99
N GLU A 21 -3.61 -5.10 -5.41
CA GLU A 21 -3.23 -3.72 -5.14
C GLU A 21 -2.03 -3.65 -4.17
N ALA A 22 -2.08 -4.39 -3.05
CA ALA A 22 -0.98 -4.45 -2.10
C ALA A 22 0.31 -4.98 -2.77
N LYS A 23 0.19 -5.99 -3.64
CA LYS A 23 1.32 -6.49 -4.42
C LYS A 23 1.91 -5.41 -5.32
N ALA A 24 1.07 -4.69 -6.08
CA ALA A 24 1.54 -3.70 -7.04
C ALA A 24 2.31 -2.57 -6.33
N ASP A 25 1.76 -2.08 -5.22
CA ASP A 25 2.36 -1.06 -4.36
C ASP A 25 3.75 -1.50 -3.84
N ILE A 26 3.81 -2.66 -3.18
CA ILE A 26 5.04 -3.14 -2.51
C ILE A 26 6.07 -3.65 -3.52
N MET A 27 5.63 -4.27 -4.62
CA MET A 27 6.51 -4.63 -5.74
C MET A 27 7.14 -3.38 -6.36
N GLY A 28 6.40 -2.26 -6.45
CA GLY A 28 6.96 -0.98 -6.87
C GLY A 28 8.14 -0.54 -6.00
N LEU A 29 7.99 -0.63 -4.68
CA LEU A 29 9.07 -0.34 -3.73
C LEU A 29 10.24 -1.31 -3.84
N TYR A 30 9.96 -2.60 -4.03
CA TYR A 30 11.00 -3.59 -4.26
C TYR A 30 11.81 -3.25 -5.52
N LEU A 31 11.12 -3.03 -6.65
CA LEU A 31 11.75 -2.75 -7.94
C LEU A 31 12.52 -1.44 -7.95
N VAL A 32 11.98 -0.35 -7.37
CA VAL A 32 12.72 0.93 -7.31
C VAL A 32 14.01 0.76 -6.51
N THR A 33 13.96 0.01 -5.41
CA THR A 33 15.16 -0.32 -4.61
C THR A 33 16.20 -1.06 -5.45
N ARG A 34 15.77 -2.08 -6.22
CA ARG A 34 16.66 -2.83 -7.12
C ARG A 34 17.26 -1.94 -8.20
N LEU A 35 16.50 -1.00 -8.76
CA LEU A 35 16.99 -0.09 -9.79
C LEU A 35 18.07 0.86 -9.26
N TYR A 36 17.96 1.34 -8.02
CA TYR A 36 19.04 2.08 -7.34
C TYR A 36 20.28 1.20 -7.12
N GLU A 37 20.11 -0.03 -6.63
CA GLU A 37 21.23 -0.96 -6.40
C GLU A 37 21.96 -1.34 -7.68
N MET A 38 21.25 -1.41 -8.81
CA MET A 38 21.82 -1.66 -10.14
C MET A 38 22.51 -0.42 -10.74
N GLY A 39 22.33 0.77 -10.17
CA GLY A 39 22.81 2.02 -10.72
C GLY A 39 22.00 2.56 -11.91
N GLU A 40 20.83 1.98 -12.19
CA GLU A 40 19.92 2.42 -13.26
C GLU A 40 19.15 3.69 -12.86
N LEU A 41 18.91 3.89 -11.57
CA LEU A 41 18.46 5.17 -11.00
C LEU A 41 19.65 5.87 -10.33
N ALA A 42 20.11 6.96 -10.95
CA ALA A 42 21.33 7.66 -10.55
C ALA A 42 21.10 8.89 -9.66
N SER A 43 19.85 9.26 -9.35
CA SER A 43 19.51 10.46 -8.59
C SER A 43 18.42 10.20 -7.54
N GLY A 44 18.47 10.93 -6.43
CA GLY A 44 17.57 10.74 -5.28
C GLY A 44 18.02 9.59 -4.39
N GLU A 45 17.23 9.31 -3.35
CA GLU A 45 17.53 8.26 -2.39
C GLU A 45 16.39 7.22 -2.32
N VAL A 46 16.74 5.96 -2.07
CA VAL A 46 15.73 4.90 -1.84
C VAL A 46 14.80 5.30 -0.68
N LEU A 47 15.34 5.94 0.36
CA LEU A 47 14.57 6.39 1.51
C LEU A 47 13.47 7.39 1.13
N ASP A 48 13.70 8.28 0.17
CA ASP A 48 12.67 9.22 -0.30
C ASP A 48 11.45 8.48 -0.86
N ASN A 49 11.68 7.38 -1.58
CA ASN A 49 10.61 6.55 -2.13
C ASN A 49 9.80 5.87 -1.00
N TYR A 50 10.50 5.35 0.02
CA TYR A 50 9.85 4.73 1.18
C TYR A 50 9.04 5.73 1.99
N VAL A 51 9.60 6.91 2.29
CA VAL A 51 8.92 7.97 3.03
C VAL A 51 7.72 8.50 2.25
N THR A 52 7.86 8.70 0.94
CA THR A 52 6.77 9.18 0.08
C THR A 52 5.64 8.16 0.00
N PHE A 53 5.98 6.87 -0.16
CA PHE A 53 4.98 5.80 -0.13
C PHE A 53 4.27 5.73 1.21
N PHE A 54 5.02 5.80 2.31
CA PHE A 54 4.46 5.78 3.65
C PHE A 54 3.48 6.93 3.89
N ALA A 55 3.82 8.14 3.44
CA ALA A 55 2.89 9.28 3.45
C ALA A 55 1.64 9.01 2.57
N GLY A 56 1.82 8.33 1.44
CA GLY A 56 0.76 7.90 0.53
C GLY A 56 -0.28 6.96 1.17
N ILE A 57 0.09 6.16 2.17
CA ILE A 57 -0.83 5.28 2.92
C ILE A 57 -1.97 6.10 3.53
N PHE A 58 -1.68 7.27 4.11
CA PHE A 58 -2.71 8.14 4.71
C PHE A 58 -3.66 8.67 3.64
N ARG A 59 -3.14 9.08 2.49
CA ARG A 59 -3.96 9.53 1.35
C ARG A 59 -4.88 8.41 0.87
N SER A 60 -4.34 7.23 0.59
CA SER A 60 -5.12 6.09 0.08
C SER A 60 -6.12 5.55 1.10
N SER A 61 -5.78 5.57 2.39
CA SER A 61 -6.69 5.13 3.46
C SER A 61 -7.90 6.04 3.65
N ARG A 62 -7.82 7.31 3.20
CA ARG A 62 -8.96 8.26 3.20
C ARG A 62 -10.07 7.88 2.21
N PHE A 63 -9.80 6.98 1.25
CA PHE A 63 -10.84 6.37 0.42
C PHE A 63 -11.70 5.33 1.20
N GLY A 64 -11.25 4.93 2.38
CA GLY A 64 -11.96 4.05 3.30
C GLY A 64 -11.73 2.57 3.08
N ALA A 65 -12.01 1.79 4.13
CA ALA A 65 -11.79 0.34 4.19
C ALA A 65 -12.72 -0.48 3.26
N ALA A 66 -13.73 0.14 2.64
CA ALA A 66 -14.56 -0.52 1.64
C ALA A 66 -13.87 -0.63 0.28
N SER A 67 -12.84 0.19 0.02
CA SER A 67 -12.09 0.16 -1.24
C SER A 67 -10.96 -0.88 -1.19
N ALA A 68 -10.71 -1.56 -2.32
CA ALA A 68 -9.60 -2.51 -2.42
C ALA A 68 -8.25 -1.85 -2.13
N HIS A 69 -8.04 -0.65 -2.68
CA HIS A 69 -6.81 0.12 -2.49
C HIS A 69 -6.65 0.62 -1.03
N GLY A 70 -7.74 1.00 -0.36
CA GLY A 70 -7.71 1.34 1.07
C GLY A 70 -7.35 0.15 1.95
N LYS A 71 -7.96 -1.03 1.70
CA LYS A 71 -7.61 -2.27 2.41
C LYS A 71 -6.15 -2.68 2.19
N ALA A 72 -5.65 -2.57 0.97
CA ALA A 72 -4.26 -2.84 0.65
C ALA A 72 -3.30 -1.98 1.48
N ASN A 73 -3.59 -0.69 1.60
CA ASN A 73 -2.77 0.24 2.36
C ASN A 73 -2.85 0.00 3.88
N MET A 74 -4.00 -0.42 4.41
CA MET A 74 -4.12 -0.86 5.81
C MET A 74 -3.30 -2.13 6.08
N LEU A 75 -3.34 -3.09 5.16
CA LEU A 75 -2.53 -4.32 5.20
C LEU A 75 -1.04 -3.99 5.24
N ASN A 76 -0.59 -3.11 4.35
CA ASN A 76 0.81 -2.65 4.27
C ASN A 76 1.22 -1.94 5.57
N MET A 77 0.39 -1.01 6.07
CA MET A 77 0.63 -0.28 7.32
C MET A 77 0.79 -1.22 8.52
N LYS A 78 -0.12 -2.20 8.64
CA LYS A 78 -0.07 -3.19 9.71
C LYS A 78 1.20 -4.05 9.63
N TYR A 79 1.54 -4.52 8.43
CA TYR A 79 2.74 -5.33 8.22
C TYR A 79 4.03 -4.56 8.55
N PHE A 80 4.09 -3.30 8.14
CA PHE A 80 5.22 -2.42 8.45
C PHE A 80 5.34 -2.14 9.95
N ALA A 81 4.22 -1.95 10.64
CA ALA A 81 4.20 -1.77 12.09
C ALA A 81 4.75 -3.02 12.81
N ASP A 82 4.31 -4.21 12.41
CA ASP A 82 4.76 -5.48 13.00
C ASP A 82 6.25 -5.76 12.80
N ARG A 83 6.87 -5.13 11.79
CA ARG A 83 8.30 -5.26 11.49
C ARG A 83 9.16 -4.08 11.96
N GLY A 84 8.56 -3.10 12.64
CA GLY A 84 9.30 -1.92 13.08
C GLY A 84 9.84 -1.08 11.92
N ALA A 85 9.21 -1.16 10.74
CA ALA A 85 9.61 -0.39 9.55
C ALA A 85 9.39 1.13 9.74
N PHE A 86 8.68 1.52 10.78
CA PHE A 86 8.56 2.91 11.22
C PHE A 86 8.34 2.99 12.72
N ILE A 87 8.48 4.20 13.27
CA ILE A 87 8.06 4.56 14.62
C ILE A 87 7.10 5.74 14.59
N TYR A 88 6.17 5.76 15.55
CA TYR A 88 5.36 6.93 15.85
C TYR A 88 6.09 7.79 16.89
N GLN A 89 6.28 9.07 16.59
CA GLN A 89 7.07 9.99 17.38
C GLN A 89 6.20 10.76 18.39
N GLU A 90 6.82 11.32 19.44
CA GLU A 90 6.11 12.10 20.47
C GLU A 90 5.44 13.36 19.92
N ASP A 91 5.98 13.94 18.84
CA ASP A 91 5.41 15.10 18.14
C ASP A 91 4.22 14.73 17.23
N GLY A 92 3.83 13.46 17.22
CA GLY A 92 2.72 12.94 16.43
C GLY A 92 3.06 12.77 14.95
N THR A 93 4.35 12.71 14.58
CA THR A 93 4.79 12.36 13.22
C THR A 93 5.27 10.91 13.14
N TYR A 94 5.49 10.43 11.92
CA TYR A 94 6.03 9.10 11.66
C TYR A 94 7.45 9.19 11.11
N LYS A 95 8.34 8.32 11.59
CA LYS A 95 9.69 8.17 11.05
C LYS A 95 9.86 6.77 10.47
N VAL A 96 10.23 6.69 9.20
CA VAL A 96 10.57 5.43 8.53
C VAL A 96 11.96 4.98 8.95
N ASN A 97 12.10 3.71 9.31
CA ASN A 97 13.38 3.06 9.60
C ASN A 97 13.85 2.37 8.33
N PHE A 98 14.98 2.83 7.77
CA PHE A 98 15.37 2.47 6.41
C PHE A 98 15.60 0.96 6.20
N GLU A 99 16.41 0.34 7.06
CA GLU A 99 16.76 -1.09 6.92
C GLU A 99 15.55 -1.97 7.20
N GLU A 100 14.79 -1.68 8.26
CA GLU A 100 13.59 -2.42 8.62
C GLU A 100 12.49 -2.28 7.57
N MET A 101 12.37 -1.10 6.93
CA MET A 101 11.46 -0.89 5.82
C MET A 101 11.88 -1.68 4.59
N LYS A 102 13.18 -1.70 4.25
CA LYS A 102 13.71 -2.50 3.15
C LYS A 102 13.40 -3.99 3.36
N ASP A 103 13.66 -4.51 4.56
CA ASP A 103 13.38 -5.90 4.92
C ASP A 103 11.87 -6.21 4.92
N ALA A 104 11.05 -5.28 5.41
CA ALA A 104 9.59 -5.40 5.38
C ALA A 104 9.06 -5.43 3.95
N VAL A 105 9.56 -4.59 3.04
CA VAL A 105 9.19 -4.59 1.62
C VAL A 105 9.50 -5.94 0.96
N VAL A 106 10.71 -6.46 1.16
CA VAL A 106 11.12 -7.76 0.60
C VAL A 106 10.26 -8.90 1.14
N SER A 107 10.09 -8.97 2.46
CA SER A 107 9.32 -10.06 3.07
C SER A 107 7.82 -9.97 2.78
N LEU A 108 7.27 -8.76 2.62
CA LEU A 108 5.87 -8.56 2.26
C LEU A 108 5.59 -8.96 0.81
N VAL A 109 6.44 -8.57 -0.15
CA VAL A 109 6.24 -8.99 -1.55
C VAL A 109 6.35 -10.51 -1.69
N GLU A 110 7.28 -11.14 -0.97
CA GLU A 110 7.42 -12.60 -0.93
C GLU A 110 6.16 -13.28 -0.37
N LYS A 111 5.63 -12.78 0.76
CA LYS A 111 4.41 -13.31 1.37
C LYS A 111 3.23 -13.22 0.40
N ILE A 112 3.04 -12.05 -0.24
CA ILE A 112 1.93 -11.84 -1.18
C ILE A 112 2.07 -12.77 -2.39
N LEU A 113 3.26 -12.86 -2.99
CA LEU A 113 3.52 -13.72 -4.14
C LEU A 113 3.31 -15.20 -3.82
N THR A 114 3.69 -15.64 -2.62
CA THR A 114 3.45 -17.02 -2.16
C THR A 114 1.96 -17.32 -2.06
N VAL A 115 1.19 -16.49 -1.36
CA VAL A 115 -0.28 -16.65 -1.22
C VAL A 115 -0.97 -16.65 -2.59
N GLN A 116 -0.59 -15.73 -3.48
CA GLN A 116 -1.13 -15.67 -4.84
C GLN A 116 -0.71 -16.89 -5.69
N GLY A 117 0.56 -17.29 -5.59
CA GLY A 117 1.14 -18.44 -6.29
C GLY A 117 0.40 -19.73 -5.93
N ASP A 118 0.14 -19.94 -4.65
CA ASP A 118 -0.58 -21.09 -4.10
C ASP A 118 -2.11 -20.99 -4.28
N GLY A 119 -2.62 -19.83 -4.70
CA GLY A 119 -4.06 -19.58 -4.75
C GLY A 119 -4.72 -19.93 -3.41
N ASP A 120 -4.08 -19.52 -2.31
CA ASP A 120 -4.55 -19.81 -0.96
C ASP A 120 -5.58 -18.77 -0.53
N TYR A 121 -6.83 -19.04 -0.90
CA TYR A 121 -7.96 -18.16 -0.61
C TYR A 121 -8.19 -17.96 0.89
N GLU A 122 -8.09 -19.03 1.69
CA GLU A 122 -8.36 -18.94 3.14
C GLU A 122 -7.27 -18.14 3.84
N ALA A 123 -5.99 -18.36 3.48
CA ALA A 123 -4.89 -17.55 4.01
C ALA A 123 -5.02 -16.07 3.59
N ALA A 124 -5.41 -15.79 2.34
CA ALA A 124 -5.64 -14.42 1.89
C ALA A 124 -6.78 -13.76 2.66
N LYS A 125 -7.89 -14.47 2.83
CA LYS A 125 -9.08 -13.98 3.54
C LYS A 125 -8.77 -13.68 5.01
N GLU A 126 -8.22 -14.65 5.74
CA GLU A 126 -7.85 -14.49 7.14
C GLU A 126 -6.90 -13.31 7.33
N TRP A 127 -5.91 -13.19 6.45
CA TRP A 127 -4.95 -12.10 6.53
C TRP A 127 -5.60 -10.74 6.29
N ILE A 128 -6.43 -10.59 5.26
CA ILE A 128 -7.12 -9.32 4.96
C ILE A 128 -8.13 -8.96 6.04
N GLU A 129 -8.86 -9.92 6.60
CA GLU A 129 -9.85 -9.68 7.66
C GLU A 129 -9.19 -9.23 8.97
N ASN A 130 -7.99 -9.72 9.27
CA ASN A 130 -7.26 -9.37 10.49
C ASN A 130 -6.42 -8.10 10.36
N ASP A 131 -5.69 -7.94 9.25
CA ASP A 131 -4.68 -6.90 9.09
C ASP A 131 -5.11 -5.78 8.13
N GLY A 132 -6.09 -6.01 7.26
CA GLY A 132 -6.62 -5.03 6.30
C GLY A 132 -7.66 -4.08 6.89
N VAL A 133 -7.52 -3.74 8.18
CA VAL A 133 -8.52 -3.00 8.97
C VAL A 133 -8.01 -1.63 9.41
N MET A 134 -8.93 -0.69 9.60
CA MET A 134 -8.63 0.63 10.13
C MET A 134 -8.30 0.51 11.63
N THR A 135 -7.07 0.81 12.02
CA THR A 135 -6.69 0.87 13.45
C THR A 135 -7.12 2.19 14.07
N ASP A 136 -7.33 2.20 15.39
CA ASP A 136 -7.68 3.43 16.14
C ASP A 136 -6.65 4.55 15.93
N GLN A 137 -5.37 4.20 15.83
CA GLN A 137 -4.30 5.17 15.60
C GLN A 137 -4.38 5.77 14.20
N LEU A 138 -4.50 4.93 13.16
CA LEU A 138 -4.62 5.39 11.77
C LEU A 138 -5.89 6.22 11.58
N GLN A 139 -6.99 5.85 12.23
CA GLN A 139 -8.23 6.62 12.20
C GLN A 139 -8.02 8.04 12.75
N LYS A 140 -7.41 8.16 13.94
CA LYS A 140 -7.11 9.48 14.54
C LYS A 140 -6.22 10.33 13.65
N ASP A 141 -5.22 9.72 13.01
CA ASP A 141 -4.32 10.44 12.11
C ASP A 141 -5.04 10.92 10.84
N ILE A 142 -5.92 10.10 10.27
CA ILE A 142 -6.76 10.48 9.14
C ILE A 142 -7.73 11.61 9.54
N GLU A 143 -8.33 11.53 10.72
CA GLU A 143 -9.21 12.58 11.24
C GLU A 143 -8.47 13.92 11.39
N ARG A 144 -7.23 13.89 11.89
CA ARG A 144 -6.36 15.07 11.95
C ARG A 144 -6.09 15.65 10.56
N VAL A 145 -5.72 14.83 9.58
CA VAL A 145 -5.54 15.28 8.18
C VAL A 145 -6.82 15.90 7.61
N ASN A 146 -7.98 15.31 7.89
CA ASN A 146 -9.26 15.82 7.43
C ASN A 146 -9.64 17.15 8.11
N SER A 147 -9.32 17.34 9.40
CA SER A 147 -9.61 18.58 10.12
C SER A 147 -8.79 19.77 9.62
N GLU A 148 -7.63 19.54 9.02
CA GLU A 148 -6.79 20.57 8.38
C GLU A 148 -7.35 21.05 7.02
N GLY A 149 -8.47 20.49 6.54
CA GLY A 149 -9.09 20.89 5.29
C GLY A 149 -8.33 20.43 4.03
N ILE A 150 -7.40 19.48 4.17
CA ILE A 150 -6.66 18.91 3.05
C ILE A 150 -7.64 18.11 2.17
N PRO A 151 -7.75 18.37 0.85
CA PRO A 151 -8.62 17.59 -0.03
C PRO A 151 -8.24 16.09 -0.07
N VAL A 152 -9.23 15.21 -0.25
CA VAL A 152 -8.99 13.76 -0.39
C VAL A 152 -8.42 13.44 -1.77
N ASP A 153 -9.04 14.01 -2.80
CA ASP A 153 -8.70 13.79 -4.19
C ASP A 153 -9.12 15.00 -5.04
N ILE A 154 -8.84 14.93 -6.33
CA ILE A 154 -9.14 15.98 -7.30
C ILE A 154 -10.40 15.70 -8.10
N VAL A 155 -11.10 16.76 -8.50
CA VAL A 155 -12.14 16.70 -9.53
C VAL A 155 -11.55 17.27 -10.82
N PHE A 156 -11.32 16.41 -11.80
CA PHE A 156 -10.79 16.84 -13.09
C PHE A 156 -11.92 17.40 -13.97
N LYS A 157 -11.87 18.70 -14.27
CA LYS A 157 -12.79 19.36 -15.20
C LYS A 157 -12.31 19.15 -16.63
N GLN A 158 -13.04 18.34 -17.38
CA GLN A 158 -12.71 17.95 -18.76
C GLN A 158 -13.96 17.97 -19.64
N GLY A 159 -13.76 18.05 -20.96
CA GLY A 159 -14.83 18.07 -21.94
C GLY A 159 -14.57 19.09 -23.04
N LYS A 160 -15.35 19.03 -24.13
CA LYS A 160 -15.23 19.97 -25.25
C LYS A 160 -15.51 21.40 -24.79
N GLU A 161 -16.46 21.56 -23.88
CA GLU A 161 -16.85 22.82 -23.24
C GLU A 161 -15.70 23.50 -22.50
N VAL A 162 -14.77 22.73 -21.92
CA VAL A 162 -13.56 23.24 -21.26
C VAL A 162 -12.58 23.82 -22.29
N LEU A 163 -12.63 23.31 -23.52
CA LEU A 163 -11.83 23.78 -24.66
C LEU A 163 -12.57 24.82 -25.52
N GLY A 164 -13.78 25.24 -25.14
CA GLY A 164 -14.61 26.15 -25.93
C GLY A 164 -15.19 25.52 -27.21
N LEU A 165 -15.23 24.20 -27.30
CA LEU A 165 -15.76 23.43 -28.42
C LEU A 165 -17.20 22.96 -28.12
N GLN A 166 -18.04 22.87 -29.17
CA GLN A 166 -19.36 22.19 -29.11
C GLN A 166 -19.25 20.72 -29.57
#